data_AF-A0A5P9XQI8-F1
#
_entry.id   AF-A0A5P9XQI8-F1
#
_cell.length_a   1.000
_cell.length_b   1.000
_cell.length_c   1.000
_cell.angle_alpha   90.00
_cell.angle_beta   90.00
_cell.angle_gamma   90.00
#
_symmetry.space_group_name_H-M   'P 1'
#
loop_
_entity.id
_entity.type
_entity.pdbx_description
1 polymer ?
#
loop_
_entity_poly.entity_id
_entity_poly.type
_entity_poly.pdbx_seq_one_letter_code
_entity_poly.pdbx_strand_id
1 'polypeptide(L)'
;MDSTVIPPHQLDYTLPEVNQRTLSTAVTPPEGVTLNFTTHAGSHLMLHVPRSLFDAFCIRLGNAYKAGCWFAARCREVDTLSHPCIERYVNIMAHDKLGLERGQNMAHITVSSPTGRPETDAC
;
A
#
# COMPACT_ATOMS: atom_id res chain seq x y z
N MET A 1 -58.03 13.79 29.79
CA MET A 1 -57.14 14.82 29.24
C MET A 1 -56.22 15.24 30.36
N ASP A 2 -54.99 14.74 30.36
CA ASP A 2 -53.78 15.49 30.77
C ASP A 2 -52.58 14.57 30.53
N SER A 3 -51.62 15.02 29.72
CA SER A 3 -50.32 14.38 29.58
C SER A 3 -49.31 15.50 29.52
N THR A 4 -48.69 15.68 30.68
CA THR A 4 -47.79 16.76 31.01
C THR A 4 -46.42 16.51 30.37
N VAL A 5 -46.06 17.43 29.46
CA VAL A 5 -44.76 18.09 29.25
C VAL A 5 -43.48 17.29 29.59
N ILE A 6 -42.69 17.03 28.55
CA ILE A 6 -41.30 16.58 28.57
C ILE A 6 -40.37 17.76 28.91
N PRO A 7 -39.45 17.65 29.89
CA PRO A 7 -38.32 18.57 30.02
C PRO A 7 -37.03 17.98 29.40
N PRO A 8 -36.17 18.82 28.80
CA PRO A 8 -34.96 18.36 28.12
C PRO A 8 -33.68 18.57 28.96
N HIS A 9 -32.64 17.81 28.61
CA HIS A 9 -31.20 18.03 28.89
C HIS A 9 -30.71 18.04 30.35
N GLN A 10 -30.03 16.96 30.75
CA GLN A 10 -28.71 17.01 31.41
C GLN A 10 -28.02 15.64 31.19
N LEU A 11 -27.06 15.57 30.26
CA LEU A 11 -26.13 14.45 30.17
C LEU A 11 -24.91 14.81 31.02
N ASP A 12 -24.95 14.36 32.26
CA ASP A 12 -23.80 14.33 33.16
C ASP A 12 -22.83 13.23 32.69
N TYR A 13 -21.80 13.63 31.96
CA TYR A 13 -20.61 12.79 31.75
C TYR A 13 -19.37 13.64 31.97
N THR A 14 -19.06 13.84 33.25
CA THR A 14 -17.74 14.33 33.68
C THR A 14 -16.76 13.16 33.59
N LEU A 15 -15.96 13.12 32.52
CA LEU A 15 -14.85 12.18 32.33
C LEU A 15 -13.58 12.81 32.91
N PRO A 16 -12.87 12.18 33.87
CA PRO A 16 -11.63 12.75 34.37
C PRO A 16 -10.51 12.61 33.33
N GLU A 17 -9.83 13.73 33.17
CA GLU A 17 -8.69 14.04 32.33
C GLU A 17 -7.52 13.04 32.51
N VAL A 18 -7.36 12.12 31.57
CA VAL A 18 -6.19 11.24 31.48
C VAL A 18 -5.12 11.91 30.62
N ASN A 19 -4.20 12.58 31.30
CA ASN A 19 -2.82 12.88 30.92
C ASN A 19 -2.53 13.04 29.41
N GLN A 20 -2.66 14.29 28.93
CA GLN A 20 -2.09 14.76 27.67
C GLN A 20 -0.55 14.79 27.73
N ARG A 21 0.09 13.62 27.62
CA ARG A 21 1.48 13.55 27.17
C ARG A 21 1.79 12.18 26.60
N THR A 22 1.29 11.94 25.40
CA THR A 22 2.04 11.14 24.42
C THR A 22 1.91 11.87 23.11
N LEU A 23 3.04 12.31 22.56
CA LEU A 23 3.15 12.63 21.15
C LEU A 23 2.56 11.44 20.40
N SER A 24 1.31 11.56 19.94
CA SER A 24 0.86 10.78 18.80
C SER A 24 1.70 11.29 17.66
N THR A 25 2.88 10.69 17.49
CA THR A 25 3.51 10.63 16.19
C THR A 25 2.39 10.14 15.29
N ALA A 26 1.80 11.07 14.53
CA ALA A 26 0.89 10.71 13.48
C ALA A 26 1.72 9.82 12.57
N VAL A 27 1.58 8.50 12.76
CA VAL A 27 2.17 7.49 11.89
C VAL A 27 1.39 7.71 10.60
N THR A 28 1.93 8.60 9.78
CA THR A 28 1.42 8.83 8.44
C THR A 28 1.47 7.45 7.79
N PRO A 29 0.32 6.91 7.35
CA PRO A 29 0.31 5.60 6.73
C PRO A 29 1.36 5.61 5.63
N PRO A 30 2.19 4.55 5.51
CA PRO A 30 3.16 4.50 4.44
C PRO A 30 2.42 4.72 3.11
N GLU A 31 2.94 5.68 2.33
CA GLU A 31 2.32 6.15 1.09
C GLU A 31 2.15 5.03 0.05
N GLY A 32 2.82 3.89 0.28
CA GLY A 32 2.69 2.66 -0.48
C GLY A 32 2.98 1.39 0.31
N VAL A 33 2.86 0.27 -0.40
CA VAL A 33 3.20 -1.08 0.03
C VAL A 33 4.42 -1.53 -0.77
N THR A 34 5.47 -1.95 -0.07
CA THR A 34 6.66 -2.52 -0.69
C THR A 34 6.53 -4.03 -0.74
N LEU A 35 6.67 -4.61 -1.93
CA LEU A 35 6.65 -6.05 -2.16
C LEU A 35 8.03 -6.51 -2.60
N ASN A 36 8.57 -7.51 -1.92
CA ASN A 36 9.89 -8.06 -2.21
C ASN A 36 9.75 -9.42 -2.92
N PHE A 37 10.47 -9.60 -4.01
CA PHE A 37 10.48 -10.84 -4.78
C PHE A 37 11.90 -11.27 -5.10
N THR A 38 12.09 -12.57 -5.30
CA THR A 38 13.33 -13.15 -5.83
C THR A 38 13.09 -13.54 -7.28
N THR A 39 13.95 -13.08 -8.17
CA THR A 39 13.93 -13.40 -9.61
C THR A 39 14.43 -14.82 -9.86
N HIS A 40 14.21 -15.37 -11.05
CA HIS A 40 14.76 -16.66 -11.46
C HIS A 40 16.29 -16.71 -11.40
N ALA A 41 16.97 -15.56 -11.53
CA ALA A 41 18.41 -15.44 -11.40
C ALA A 41 18.89 -15.37 -9.93
N GLY A 42 17.97 -15.43 -8.96
CA GLY A 42 18.27 -15.31 -7.53
C GLY A 42 18.46 -13.87 -7.05
N SER A 43 18.28 -12.87 -7.91
CA SER A 43 18.36 -11.46 -7.52
C SER A 43 17.09 -11.00 -6.81
N HIS A 44 17.21 -9.98 -5.96
CA HIS A 44 16.06 -9.41 -5.28
C HIS A 44 15.51 -8.21 -6.05
N LEU A 45 14.20 -8.18 -6.20
CA LEU A 45 13.43 -7.10 -6.81
C LEU A 45 12.45 -6.54 -5.78
N MET A 46 12.43 -5.22 -5.64
CA MET A 46 11.49 -4.50 -4.78
C MET A 46 10.50 -3.74 -5.66
N LEU A 47 9.22 -3.92 -5.35
CA LEU A 47 8.11 -3.26 -6.01
C LEU A 47 7.45 -2.29 -5.03
N HIS A 48 7.46 -1.00 -5.32
CA HIS A 48 6.77 -0.01 -4.51
C HIS A 48 5.41 0.29 -5.16
N VAL A 49 4.34 -0.14 -4.51
CA VAL A 49 2.97 0.00 -4.99
C VAL A 49 2.28 1.09 -4.18
N PRO A 50 1.74 2.15 -4.80
CA PRO A 50 0.97 3.17 -4.09
C PRO A 50 -0.20 2.56 -3.31
N ARG A 51 -0.48 3.06 -2.11
CA ARG A 51 -1.43 2.42 -1.20
C ARG A 51 -2.84 2.32 -1.80
N SER A 52 -3.30 3.39 -2.45
CA SER A 52 -4.59 3.45 -3.15
C SER A 52 -4.72 2.38 -4.23
N LEU A 53 -3.64 2.15 -4.99
CA LEU A 53 -3.58 1.13 -6.02
C LEU A 53 -3.62 -0.27 -5.38
N PHE A 54 -2.81 -0.50 -4.35
CA PHE A 54 -2.79 -1.79 -3.64
C PHE A 54 -4.14 -2.13 -3.02
N ASP A 55 -4.82 -1.16 -2.39
CA ASP A 55 -6.14 -1.36 -1.81
C ASP A 55 -7.19 -1.67 -2.89
N ALA A 56 -7.14 -1.02 -4.06
CA ALA A 56 -7.99 -1.36 -5.21
C ALA A 56 -7.77 -2.80 -5.68
N PHE A 57 -6.52 -3.27 -5.69
CA PHE A 57 -6.20 -4.68 -5.95
C PHE A 57 -6.75 -5.62 -4.89
N CYS A 58 -6.66 -5.26 -3.61
CA CYS A 58 -7.22 -6.04 -2.51
C CYS A 58 -8.74 -6.19 -2.65
N ILE A 59 -9.44 -5.11 -2.99
CA ILE A 59 -10.89 -5.13 -3.22
C ILE A 59 -11.20 -6.03 -4.43
N ARG A 60 -10.47 -5.88 -5.53
CA ARG A 60 -10.75 -6.61 -6.78
C ARG A 60 -10.41 -8.09 -6.70
N LEU A 61 -9.36 -8.47 -5.98
CA LEU A 61 -8.89 -9.85 -5.86
C LEU A 61 -9.40 -10.53 -4.57
N GLY A 62 -9.94 -9.76 -3.63
CA GLY A 62 -10.59 -10.21 -2.40
C GLY A 62 -9.74 -10.09 -1.14
N ASN A 63 -8.40 -10.00 -1.24
CA ASN A 63 -7.52 -9.72 -0.09
C ASN A 63 -6.10 -9.33 -0.52
N ALA A 64 -5.31 -8.85 0.45
CA ALA A 64 -3.92 -8.45 0.27
C ALA A 64 -2.99 -9.59 -0.18
N TYR A 65 -3.22 -10.82 0.28
CA TYR A 65 -2.41 -11.97 -0.12
C TYR A 65 -2.54 -12.23 -1.63
N LYS A 66 -3.77 -12.27 -2.15
CA LYS A 66 -4.05 -12.45 -3.58
C LYS A 66 -3.51 -11.29 -4.42
N ALA A 67 -3.57 -10.05 -3.90
CA ALA A 67 -2.93 -8.89 -4.53
C ALA A 67 -1.41 -9.08 -4.66
N GLY A 68 -0.74 -9.45 -3.57
CA GLY A 68 0.70 -9.75 -3.57
C GLY A 68 1.08 -10.87 -4.55
N CYS A 69 0.32 -11.98 -4.56
CA CYS A 69 0.53 -13.08 -5.50
C CYS A 69 0.36 -12.64 -6.96
N TRP A 70 -0.60 -11.76 -7.25
CA TRP A 70 -0.80 -11.24 -8.60
C TRP A 70 0.40 -10.40 -9.06
N PHE A 71 0.90 -9.48 -8.22
CA PHE A 71 2.10 -8.70 -8.54
C PHE A 71 3.32 -9.60 -8.74
N ALA A 72 3.51 -10.60 -7.87
CA ALA A 72 4.61 -11.56 -7.99
C ALA A 72 4.59 -12.30 -9.33
N ALA A 73 3.41 -12.77 -9.75
CA ALA A 73 3.25 -13.50 -11.00
C ALA A 73 3.60 -12.63 -12.21
N ARG A 74 3.14 -11.37 -12.23
CA ARG A 74 3.46 -10.43 -13.30
C ARG A 74 4.94 -10.06 -13.34
N CYS A 75 5.57 -9.84 -12.19
CA CYS A 75 7.01 -9.57 -12.16
C CYS A 75 7.82 -10.76 -12.69
N ARG A 76 7.45 -12.00 -12.33
CA ARG A 76 8.15 -13.22 -12.79
C ARG A 76 8.08 -13.46 -14.30
N GLU A 77 7.08 -12.93 -14.99
CA GLU A 77 6.99 -13.05 -16.45
C GLU A 77 8.07 -12.24 -17.18
N VAL A 78 8.60 -11.20 -16.53
CA VAL A 78 9.51 -10.23 -17.14
C VAL A 78 10.76 -9.97 -16.31
N ASP A 79 11.07 -10.84 -15.34
CA ASP A 79 12.12 -10.60 -14.33
C ASP A 79 13.56 -10.67 -14.88
N THR A 80 13.71 -11.06 -16.14
CA THR A 80 14.98 -11.01 -16.89
C THR A 80 15.20 -9.68 -17.62
N LEU A 81 14.19 -8.80 -17.67
CA LEU A 81 14.27 -7.50 -18.31
C LEU A 81 14.86 -6.44 -17.36
N SER A 82 15.21 -5.28 -17.92
CA SER A 82 15.66 -4.13 -17.12
C SER A 82 14.52 -3.58 -16.24
N HIS A 83 14.87 -2.94 -15.11
CA HIS A 83 13.86 -2.37 -14.21
C HIS A 83 12.86 -1.44 -14.89
N PRO A 84 13.26 -0.51 -15.81
CA PRO A 84 12.29 0.34 -16.50
C PRO A 84 11.29 -0.45 -17.36
N CYS A 85 11.72 -1.59 -17.94
CA CYS A 85 10.84 -2.47 -18.69
C CYS A 85 9.86 -3.21 -17.78
N ILE A 86 10.33 -3.74 -16.65
CA ILE A 86 9.47 -4.38 -15.64
C ILE A 86 8.45 -3.38 -15.10
N GLU A 87 8.91 -2.18 -14.75
CA GLU A 87 8.07 -1.09 -14.25
C GLU A 87 6.94 -0.76 -15.23
N ARG A 88 7.28 -0.50 -16.48
CA ARG A 88 6.29 -0.20 -17.52
C ARG A 88 5.32 -1.36 -17.74
N TYR A 89 5.82 -2.59 -17.77
CA TYR A 89 4.99 -3.78 -17.93
C TYR A 89 3.97 -3.92 -16.80
N VAL A 90 4.43 -3.86 -15.55
CA VAL A 90 3.56 -4.05 -14.38
C VAL A 90 2.51 -2.93 -14.30
N ASN A 91 2.86 -1.68 -14.62
CA ASN A 91 1.88 -0.59 -14.67
C ASN A 91 0.82 -0.83 -15.75
N ILE A 92 1.20 -1.24 -16.97
CA ILE A 92 0.24 -1.58 -18.04
C ILE A 92 -0.71 -2.69 -17.59
N MET A 93 -0.16 -3.77 -17.03
CA MET A 93 -0.96 -4.90 -16.54
C MET A 93 -1.86 -4.49 -15.37
N ALA A 94 -1.42 -3.54 -14.54
CA ALA A 94 -2.21 -3.06 -13.42
C ALA A 94 -3.42 -2.24 -13.88
N HIS A 95 -3.23 -1.37 -14.88
CA HIS A 95 -4.32 -0.64 -15.51
C HIS A 95 -5.34 -1.58 -16.16
N ASP A 96 -4.87 -2.58 -16.92
CA ASP A 96 -5.72 -3.60 -17.52
C ASP A 96 -6.51 -4.36 -16.45
N LYS A 97 -5.84 -4.82 -15.40
CA LYS A 97 -6.47 -5.59 -14.33
C LYS A 97 -7.56 -4.80 -13.60
N LEU A 98 -7.37 -3.51 -13.43
CA LEU A 98 -8.33 -2.62 -12.78
C LEU A 98 -9.36 -2.03 -13.75
N GLY A 99 -9.27 -2.30 -15.05
CA GLY A 99 -10.19 -1.76 -16.05
C GLY A 99 -10.15 -0.23 -16.11
N LEU A 100 -8.97 0.35 -15.92
CA LEU A 100 -8.76 1.79 -15.96
C LEU A 100 -8.40 2.23 -17.37
N GLU A 101 -9.14 3.18 -17.91
CA GLU A 101 -8.86 3.79 -19.21
C GLU A 101 -7.46 4.45 -19.20
N ARG A 102 -6.73 4.31 -20.32
CA ARG A 102 -5.44 4.99 -20.53
C ARG A 102 -5.65 6.51 -20.54
N GLY A 103 -5.51 7.17 -19.39
CA GLY A 103 -5.68 8.62 -19.29
C GLY A 103 -6.02 9.14 -17.88
N GLN A 104 -6.38 8.26 -16.94
CA GLN A 104 -6.48 8.67 -15.54
C GLN A 104 -5.06 8.80 -14.94
N ASN A 105 -4.73 9.97 -14.40
CA ASN A 105 -3.53 10.22 -13.61
C ASN A 105 -3.57 9.32 -12.37
N MET A 106 -3.05 8.11 -12.49
CA MET A 106 -2.99 7.17 -11.40
C MET A 106 -1.59 7.10 -10.82
N ALA A 107 -1.53 6.82 -9.52
CA ALA A 107 -0.28 6.61 -8.82
C ALA A 107 0.49 5.45 -9.47
N HIS A 108 1.79 5.66 -9.64
CA HIS A 108 2.67 4.81 -10.44
C HIS A 108 3.42 3.80 -9.57
N ILE A 109 3.50 2.55 -10.04
CA ILE A 109 4.31 1.50 -9.40
C ILE A 109 5.76 1.73 -9.80
N THR A 110 6.70 1.70 -8.84
CA THR A 110 8.13 1.78 -9.15
C THR A 110 8.88 0.51 -8.78
N VAL A 111 9.99 0.27 -9.49
CA VAL A 111 10.83 -0.93 -9.33
C VAL A 111 12.24 -0.54 -8.92
N SER A 112 12.74 -1.19 -7.86
CA SER A 112 14.11 -0.99 -7.36
C SER A 112 14.76 -2.33 -6.99
N SER A 113 16.08 -2.35 -6.88
CA SER A 113 16.79 -3.43 -6.18
C SER A 113 16.99 -3.04 -4.72
N PRO A 114 17.03 -3.99 -3.78
CA PRO A 114 17.48 -3.67 -2.44
C PRO A 114 18.93 -3.21 -2.54
N THR A 115 19.20 -1.99 -2.07
CA THR A 115 20.55 -1.44 -2.00
C THR A 115 21.44 -2.45 -1.27
N GLY A 116 22.40 -3.03 -1.99
CA GLY A 116 23.44 -3.83 -1.36
C GLY A 116 24.11 -2.99 -0.29
N ARG A 117 24.32 -3.56 0.91
CA ARG A 117 25.27 -2.98 1.87
C ARG A 117 26.57 -2.68 1.11
N PRO A 118 27.23 -1.52 1.29
CA PRO A 118 28.59 -1.38 0.83
C PRO A 118 29.39 -2.51 1.50
N GLU A 119 30.06 -3.31 0.68
CA GLU A 119 31.14 -4.17 1.16
C GLU A 119 32.08 -3.27 1.96
N THR A 120 32.06 -3.42 3.28
CA THR A 120 33.15 -2.90 4.09
C THR A 120 34.36 -3.71 3.70
N ASP A 121 35.24 -3.09 2.91
CA ASP A 121 36.61 -3.52 2.66
C ASP A 121 37.18 -4.10 3.95
N ALA A 122 37.44 -5.40 3.92
CA ALA A 122 38.29 -6.04 4.90
C ALA A 122 39.74 -5.65 4.54
N CYS A 123 40.32 -4.79 5.36
CA CYS A 123 41.78 -4.68 5.53
C CYS A 123 42.14 -5.20 6.93
#